data_AF-A0A518LH05-F1
#
_entry.id   AF-A0A518LH05-F1
#
_cell.length_a   1.000
_cell.length_b   1.000
_cell.length_c   1.000
_cell.angle_alpha   90.00
_cell.angle_beta   90.00
_cell.angle_gamma   90.00
#
_symmetry.space_group_name_H-M   'P 1'
#
loop_
_entity.id
_entity.type
_entity.pdbx_description
1 polymer ?
#
loop_
_entity_poly.entity_id
_entity_poly.type
_entity_poly.pdbx_seq_one_letter_code
_entity_poly.pdbx_strand_id
1 'polypeptide(L)'
;MARKIDKVAESLGAEIIAELPEVGGGAFGAARLASIVRSLKHRLKPGRGKRPGRPTDRRWKHRGKIPMSASTKRKLGDLAEKLSNRERKISPMQVAAEILEQALMESGKRR
;
A
#
# COMPACT_ATOMS: atom_id res chain seq x y z
N MET A 1 22.36 7.95 8.70
CA MET A 1 21.33 7.78 9.75
C MET A 1 21.63 8.71 10.93
N ALA A 2 20.63 9.49 11.37
CA ALA A 2 20.80 10.51 12.41
C ALA A 2 20.94 9.87 13.79
N ARG A 3 22.13 9.92 14.37
CA ARG A 3 22.55 9.18 15.58
C ARG A 3 21.86 9.59 16.90
N LYS A 4 20.78 10.38 16.90
CA LYS A 4 20.19 10.96 18.13
C LYS A 4 18.68 11.21 18.06
N ILE A 5 17.91 10.34 17.41
CA ILE A 5 16.46 10.53 17.33
C ILE A 5 15.78 10.38 18.70
N ASP A 6 16.33 9.53 19.58
CA ASP A 6 15.82 9.31 20.94
C ASP A 6 15.91 10.58 21.79
N LYS A 7 17.04 11.30 21.70
CA LYS A 7 17.22 12.58 22.40
C LYS A 7 16.25 13.66 21.91
N VAL A 8 15.91 13.63 20.62
CA VAL A 8 14.93 14.55 20.04
C VAL A 8 13.53 14.22 20.54
N ALA A 9 13.15 12.94 20.59
CA ALA A 9 11.86 12.50 21.12
C ALA A 9 11.71 12.87 22.60
N GLU A 10 12.74 12.58 23.41
CA GLU A 10 12.78 12.92 24.84
C GLU A 10 12.63 14.43 25.08
N SER A 11 13.36 15.26 24.33
CA SER A 11 13.29 16.73 24.44
C SER A 11 11.93 17.30 24.02
N LEU A 12 11.18 16.58 23.19
CA LEU A 12 9.85 16.97 22.71
C LEU A 12 8.71 16.38 23.56
N GLY A 13 9.02 15.59 24.60
CA GLY A 13 8.01 14.83 25.35
C GLY A 13 7.25 13.82 24.48
N ALA A 14 7.88 13.35 23.40
CA ALA A 14 7.29 12.44 22.43
C ALA A 14 7.76 11.00 22.67
N GLU A 15 6.87 10.04 22.45
CA GLU A 15 7.16 8.62 22.53
C GLU A 15 7.38 8.03 21.13
N ILE A 16 8.47 7.30 20.93
CA ILE A 16 8.73 6.60 19.66
C ILE A 16 7.95 5.29 19.65
N ILE A 17 6.82 5.29 18.93
CA ILE A 17 5.90 4.13 18.89
C ILE A 17 6.20 3.14 17.77
N ALA A 18 6.95 3.54 16.74
CA ALA A 18 7.34 2.67 15.62
C ALA A 18 8.39 3.34 14.73
N GLU A 19 9.25 2.53 14.12
CA GLU A 19 10.09 2.96 12.99
C GLU A 19 9.32 2.83 11.67
N LEU A 20 9.48 3.84 10.82
CA LEU A 20 8.89 3.84 9.48
C LEU A 20 9.90 3.28 8.48
N PRO A 21 9.48 2.39 7.56
CA PRO A 21 10.32 2.00 6.44
C PRO A 21 10.66 3.24 5.59
N GLU A 22 11.73 3.15 4.82
CA GLU A 22 12.12 4.24 3.93
C GLU A 22 11.10 4.37 2.79
N VAL A 23 10.22 5.37 2.88
CA VAL A 23 9.07 5.55 1.97
C VAL A 23 9.40 6.39 0.73
N GLY A 24 10.69 6.50 0.37
CA GLY A 24 11.19 7.30 -0.75
C GLY A 24 11.47 8.78 -0.40
N GLY A 25 12.05 9.51 -1.36
CA GLY A 25 12.54 10.88 -1.16
C GLY A 25 11.48 11.98 -1.35
N GLY A 26 11.68 13.09 -0.62
CA GLY A 26 10.84 14.29 -0.59
C GLY A 26 10.50 14.70 0.85
N ALA A 27 10.23 15.98 1.10
CA ALA A 27 10.01 16.54 2.45
C ALA A 27 8.82 15.93 3.23
N PHE A 28 8.08 14.98 2.65
CA PHE A 28 6.77 14.53 3.13
C PHE A 28 6.56 13.02 3.04
N GLY A 29 7.61 12.18 3.02
CA GLY A 29 7.48 10.72 2.95
C GLY A 29 6.51 10.15 4.01
N ALA A 30 6.70 10.52 5.28
CA ALA A 30 5.81 10.13 6.37
C ALA A 30 4.39 10.70 6.23
N ALA A 31 4.24 11.93 5.71
CA ALA A 31 2.93 12.53 5.46
C ALA A 31 2.18 11.83 4.31
N ARG A 32 2.89 11.37 3.27
CA ARG A 32 2.32 10.53 2.20
C ARG A 32 1.82 9.21 2.77
N LEU A 33 2.61 8.55 3.62
CA LEU A 33 2.16 7.32 4.28
C LEU A 33 0.96 7.58 5.19
N ALA A 34 0.99 8.64 6.00
CA ALA A 34 -0.14 9.02 6.85
C ALA A 34 -1.41 9.28 6.03
N SER A 35 -1.28 9.90 4.85
CA SER A 35 -2.39 10.10 3.90
C SER A 35 -2.93 8.76 3.36
N ILE A 36 -2.05 7.82 2.99
CA ILE A 36 -2.44 6.48 2.55
C ILE A 36 -3.18 5.73 3.66
N VAL A 37 -2.61 5.72 4.88
CA VAL A 37 -3.21 5.07 6.06
C VAL A 37 -4.57 5.69 6.39
N ARG A 38 -4.68 7.02 6.34
CA ARG A 38 -5.95 7.74 6.56
C ARG A 38 -6.99 7.37 5.50
N SER A 39 -6.60 7.33 4.23
CA SER A 39 -7.46 6.91 3.12
C SER A 39 -7.93 5.45 3.29
N LEU A 40 -7.03 4.55 3.72
CA LEU A 40 -7.37 3.15 4.01
C LEU A 40 -8.34 3.05 5.18
N LYS A 41 -8.08 3.70 6.32
CA LYS A 41 -9.00 3.70 7.48
C LYS A 41 -10.39 4.25 7.11
N HIS A 42 -10.46 5.27 6.26
CA HIS A 42 -11.72 5.83 5.80
C HIS A 42 -12.50 4.87 4.90
N ARG A 43 -11.80 4.17 4.00
CA ARG A 43 -12.43 3.29 3.00
C ARG A 43 -12.77 1.91 3.55
N LEU A 44 -11.93 1.37 4.43
CA LEU A 44 -12.06 0.04 5.00
C LEU A 44 -12.87 0.12 6.29
N LYS A 45 -14.18 -0.11 6.20
CA LYS A 45 -15.03 -0.19 7.39
C LYS A 45 -14.95 -1.61 7.96
N PRO A 46 -14.59 -1.79 9.25
CA PRO A 46 -14.73 -3.08 9.91
C PRO A 46 -16.19 -3.54 9.87
N GLY A 47 -16.42 -4.85 9.68
CA GLY A 47 -17.77 -5.40 9.82
C GLY A 47 -18.30 -5.18 11.24
N ARG A 48 -19.59 -4.88 11.41
CA ARG A 48 -20.22 -4.80 12.75
C ARG A 48 -20.63 -6.21 13.20
N GLY A 49 -20.30 -6.62 14.43
CA GLY A 49 -20.68 -7.91 15.01
C GLY A 49 -19.65 -8.51 15.99
N LYS A 50 -19.96 -9.66 16.61
CA LYS A 50 -19.07 -10.38 17.57
C LYS A 50 -17.75 -10.87 16.96
N ARG A 51 -17.72 -11.08 15.64
CA ARG A 51 -16.50 -11.33 14.85
C ARG A 51 -16.50 -10.36 13.66
N PRO A 52 -15.91 -9.16 13.81
CA PRO A 52 -15.85 -8.21 12.71
C PRO A 52 -15.07 -8.83 11.54
N GLY A 53 -15.75 -9.03 10.41
CA GLY A 53 -15.12 -9.53 9.18
C GLY A 53 -14.05 -8.57 8.63
N ARG A 54 -13.28 -9.04 7.64
CA ARG A 54 -12.21 -8.27 7.01
C ARG A 54 -12.68 -6.86 6.63
N PRO A 55 -11.99 -5.79 7.07
CA PRO A 55 -12.33 -4.43 6.70
C PRO A 55 -12.47 -4.28 5.18
N THR A 56 -13.62 -3.75 4.74
CA THR A 56 -14.02 -3.74 3.32
C THR A 56 -14.66 -2.42 2.92
N ASP A 57 -14.70 -2.12 1.63
CA ASP A 57 -15.36 -0.94 1.05
C ASP A 57 -16.62 -1.39 0.29
N ARG A 58 -17.78 -0.79 0.62
CA ARG A 58 -19.08 -1.12 -0.02
C ARG A 58 -19.12 -0.80 -1.51
N ARG A 59 -18.22 0.05 -2.02
CA ARG A 59 -18.10 0.37 -3.46
C ARG A 59 -17.43 -0.75 -4.27
N TRP A 60 -16.86 -1.76 -3.61
CA TRP A 60 -16.21 -2.88 -4.29
C TRP A 60 -17.22 -3.91 -4.79
N LYS A 61 -17.40 -3.96 -6.11
CA LYS A 61 -18.30 -4.91 -6.78
C LYS A 61 -17.73 -6.34 -6.89
N HIS A 62 -16.41 -6.51 -6.75
CA HIS A 62 -15.76 -7.83 -6.82
C HIS A 62 -14.84 -8.03 -5.60
N ARG A 63 -14.98 -9.16 -4.91
CA ARG A 63 -14.21 -9.51 -3.71
C ARG A 63 -12.96 -10.33 -4.06
N GLY A 64 -11.99 -9.71 -4.73
CA GLY A 64 -10.67 -10.32 -4.89
C GLY A 64 -9.95 -10.49 -3.53
N LYS A 65 -9.04 -11.46 -3.42
CA LYS A 65 -8.19 -11.61 -2.22
C LYS A 65 -7.37 -10.33 -1.92
N ILE A 66 -7.05 -9.56 -2.96
CA ILE A 66 -6.51 -8.20 -2.86
C ILE A 66 -7.60 -7.22 -3.30
N PRO A 67 -8.16 -6.44 -2.39
CA PRO A 67 -9.16 -5.46 -2.76
C PRO A 67 -8.55 -4.26 -3.48
N MET A 68 -9.23 -3.78 -4.53
CA MET A 68 -8.78 -2.64 -5.33
C MET A 68 -9.97 -1.92 -5.97
N SER A 69 -9.74 -0.69 -6.43
CA SER A 69 -10.78 0.05 -7.16
C SER A 69 -11.10 -0.60 -8.51
N ALA A 70 -12.31 -0.37 -9.03
CA ALA A 70 -12.69 -0.86 -10.36
C ALA A 70 -11.77 -0.31 -11.46
N SER A 71 -11.35 0.96 -11.35
CA SER A 71 -10.40 1.57 -12.28
C SER A 71 -9.01 0.93 -12.21
N THR A 72 -8.52 0.58 -11.02
CA THR A 72 -7.24 -0.14 -10.87
C THR A 72 -7.32 -1.52 -11.51
N LYS A 73 -8.41 -2.26 -11.25
CA LYS A 73 -8.63 -3.59 -11.84
C LYS A 73 -8.66 -3.53 -13.38
N ARG A 74 -9.34 -2.53 -13.96
CA ARG A 74 -9.35 -2.32 -15.42
C ARG A 74 -7.96 -2.05 -15.96
N LYS A 75 -7.22 -1.09 -15.38
CA LYS A 75 -5.85 -0.77 -15.82
C LYS A 75 -4.92 -1.98 -15.76
N LEU A 76 -5.02 -2.81 -14.72
CA LEU A 76 -4.26 -4.07 -14.63
C LEU A 76 -4.68 -5.07 -15.71
N GLY A 77 -5.96 -5.10 -16.07
CA GLY A 77 -6.49 -5.84 -17.22
C GLY A 77 -5.87 -5.40 -18.54
N ASP A 78 -5.96 -4.10 -18.84
CA ASP A 78 -5.43 -3.52 -20.07
C ASP A 78 -3.91 -3.75 -20.20
N LEU A 79 -3.17 -3.63 -19.10
CA LEU A 79 -1.74 -3.92 -19.05
C LEU A 79 -1.46 -5.40 -19.29
N ALA A 80 -2.20 -6.29 -18.64
CA ALA A 80 -2.03 -7.73 -18.81
C ALA A 80 -2.31 -8.18 -20.24
N GLU A 81 -3.31 -7.60 -20.90
CA GLU A 81 -3.63 -7.87 -22.30
C GLU A 81 -2.51 -7.39 -23.22
N LYS A 82 -1.99 -6.16 -23.03
CA LYS A 82 -0.87 -5.62 -23.80
C LYS A 82 0.41 -6.42 -23.66
N LEU A 83 0.68 -6.96 -22.47
CA LEU A 83 1.87 -7.74 -22.18
C LEU A 83 1.72 -9.23 -22.55
N SER A 84 0.50 -9.68 -22.84
CA SER A 84 0.23 -11.03 -23.30
C SER A 84 0.56 -11.19 -24.77
N ASN A 85 1.03 -12.37 -25.17
CA ASN A 85 1.22 -12.74 -26.57
C ASN A 85 0.51 -14.07 -26.89
N ARG A 86 0.76 -14.63 -28.08
CA ARG A 86 0.13 -15.88 -28.54
C ARG A 86 0.62 -17.11 -27.76
N GLU A 87 1.85 -17.09 -27.28
CA GLU A 87 2.48 -18.20 -26.58
C GLU A 87 2.24 -18.14 -25.07
N ARG A 88 2.06 -16.93 -24.53
CA ARG A 88 1.94 -16.71 -23.09
C ARG A 88 0.92 -15.63 -22.76
N LYS A 89 -0.06 -16.03 -21.95
CA LYS A 89 -1.02 -15.12 -21.33
C LYS A 89 -0.52 -14.69 -19.96
N ILE A 90 -0.58 -13.39 -19.71
CA ILE A 90 -0.29 -12.78 -18.42
C ILE A 90 -1.62 -12.39 -17.80
N SER A 91 -1.83 -12.77 -16.54
CA SER A 91 -3.02 -12.41 -15.79
C SER A 91 -2.86 -11.01 -15.15
N PRO A 92 -3.96 -10.28 -14.95
CA PRO A 92 -3.93 -8.99 -14.24
C PRO A 92 -3.32 -9.07 -12.83
N MET A 93 -3.40 -10.25 -12.18
CA MET A 93 -2.85 -10.45 -10.85
C MET A 93 -1.33 -10.65 -10.88
N GLN A 94 -0.79 -11.26 -11.94
CA GLN A 94 0.67 -11.36 -12.13
C GLN A 94 1.29 -9.97 -12.35
N VAL A 95 0.62 -9.11 -13.14
CA VAL A 95 1.03 -7.71 -13.29
C VAL A 95 0.97 -6.99 -11.94
N ALA A 96 -0.08 -7.19 -11.15
CA ALA A 96 -0.21 -6.57 -9.84
C ALA A 96 0.89 -7.03 -8.85
N ALA A 97 1.25 -8.31 -8.89
CA ALA A 97 2.32 -8.88 -8.06
C ALA A 97 3.67 -8.26 -8.43
N GLU A 98 4.02 -8.23 -9.71
CA GLU A 98 5.29 -7.62 -10.19
C GLU A 98 5.41 -6.15 -9.78
N ILE A 99 4.36 -5.36 -9.99
CA ILE A 99 4.35 -3.94 -9.59
C ILE A 99 4.56 -3.79 -8.07
N LEU A 100 3.96 -4.67 -7.27
CA LEU A 100 4.12 -4.64 -5.82
C LEU A 100 5.56 -5.01 -5.41
N GLU A 101 6.14 -6.03 -6.04
CA GLU A 101 7.52 -6.45 -5.78
C GLU A 101 8.52 -5.34 -6.15
N GLN A 102 8.37 -4.71 -7.33
CA GLN A 102 9.20 -3.58 -7.75
C GLN A 102 9.07 -2.40 -6.79
N ALA A 103 7.84 -2.04 -6.39
CA ALA A 103 7.62 -0.95 -5.44
C ALA A 103 8.29 -1.23 -4.07
N LEU A 104 8.27 -2.48 -3.61
CA LEU A 104 8.95 -2.88 -2.37
C LEU A 104 10.48 -2.84 -2.54
N MET A 105 11.01 -3.31 -3.66
CA MET A 105 12.45 -3.22 -3.97
C MET A 105 12.95 -1.77 -4.03
N GLU A 106 12.21 -0.88 -4.68
CA GLU A 106 12.54 0.55 -4.76
C GLU A 106 12.49 1.24 -3.38
N SER A 107 11.57 0.81 -2.51
CA SER A 107 11.52 1.30 -1.13
C SER A 107 12.70 0.83 -0.27
N GLY A 108 13.33 -0.30 -0.60
CA GLY A 108 14.47 -0.85 0.13
C GLY A 108 15.86 -0.42 -0.40
N LYS A 109 15.95 0.08 -1.64
CA LYS A 109 17.22 0.40 -2.32
C LYS A 109 17.80 1.79 -2.02
N ARG A 110 17.11 2.66 -1.28
CA ARG A 110 17.60 4.01 -0.94
C ARG A 110 18.42 4.07 0.37
N ARG A 111 19.02 2.95 0.77
CA ARG A 111 19.93 2.87 1.94
C ARG A 111 21.30 3.48 1.67
#